data_AF-A0AAW5BHN8-F1
#
_entry.id   AF-A0AAW5BHN8-F1
#
_cell.length_a   1.000
_cell.length_b   1.000
_cell.length_c   1.000
_cell.angle_alpha   90.00
_cell.angle_beta   90.00
_cell.angle_gamma   90.00
#
_symmetry.space_group_name_H-M   'P 1'
#
loop_
_entity.id
_entity.type
_entity.pdbx_description
1 polymer ?
#
loop_
_entity_poly.entity_id
_entity_poly.type
_entity_poly.pdbx_seq_one_letter_code
_entity_poly.pdbx_strand_id
1 'polypeptide(L)'
;MSITLTKAPFKADQVGSLLRPESIHQARKEFKEGIISATQLREIETKEIKRIVDKQIEIGLNAVTDGEFRRRFWHTDFLEHLNGIEGYIPDVGYVFNGNEETERYNVRNTGKVSFNPDHPFIKDFIEFNEIVAGRAVAKQTIPSPNQLFNQGIINEEIYPDIDEYANDVIQTYRDALHAFYEAGVRYLQFDDVYIAGLSSPDIPFNEGKYSREKLINLALRVVNEVLEGKPDDLVVTTHLCRGNYRSNWAFEGSYDLIASTLFAKEKVDGFFLEYDDERSGDFKPLKHIPAGGAQVILGVITSKNGELEDKESIKARIKEASQYVPLDQLCLSTQCGFASTHHGNKLTEEDQWNKLKFIVDIGKEIWG
;
A
#
# COMPACT_ATOMS: atom_id res chain seq x y z
N MET A 1 -15.38 -6.63 28.16
CA MET A 1 -16.02 -6.15 26.92
C MET A 1 -15.71 -7.17 25.85
N SER A 2 -16.72 -7.64 25.10
CA SER A 2 -16.46 -8.51 23.95
C SER A 2 -15.69 -7.68 22.93
N ILE A 3 -14.44 -8.06 22.63
CA ILE A 3 -13.70 -7.46 21.52
C ILE A 3 -14.45 -7.87 20.26
N THR A 4 -15.12 -6.93 19.60
CA THR A 4 -15.66 -7.18 18.27
C THR A 4 -14.45 -7.32 17.35
N LEU A 5 -14.11 -8.56 16.97
CA LEU A 5 -13.01 -8.83 16.06
C LEU A 5 -13.25 -8.07 14.74
N THR A 6 -12.25 -7.30 14.32
CA THR A 6 -12.23 -6.65 13.02
C THR A 6 -12.26 -7.72 11.93
N LYS A 7 -13.35 -7.79 11.17
CA LYS A 7 -13.48 -8.69 10.00
C LYS A 7 -13.02 -8.00 8.72
N ALA A 8 -11.77 -7.56 8.70
CA ALA A 8 -11.12 -7.04 7.49
C ALA A 8 -10.33 -8.16 6.78
N PRO A 9 -10.02 -8.02 5.48
CA PRO A 9 -10.47 -6.98 4.54
C PRO A 9 -11.99 -6.95 4.32
N PHE A 10 -12.53 -5.79 3.96
CA PHE A 10 -13.97 -5.62 3.73
C PHE A 10 -14.35 -5.93 2.28
N LYS A 11 -15.62 -6.30 2.02
CA LYS A 11 -16.09 -6.61 0.65
C LYS A 11 -15.99 -5.44 -0.32
N ALA A 12 -16.21 -4.24 0.19
CA ALA A 12 -15.85 -2.99 -0.44
C ALA A 12 -14.72 -2.36 0.38
N ASP A 13 -13.51 -2.31 -0.19
CA ASP A 13 -12.32 -1.79 0.47
C ASP A 13 -11.60 -0.80 -0.45
N GLN A 14 -10.59 -0.14 0.08
CA GLN A 14 -9.78 0.83 -0.64
C GLN A 14 -8.30 0.60 -0.33
N VAL A 15 -7.44 1.00 -1.26
CA VAL A 15 -6.00 0.78 -1.11
C VAL A 15 -5.41 1.64 0.00
N GLY A 16 -5.62 2.97 -0.02
CA GLY A 16 -4.92 3.86 0.89
C GLY A 16 -5.08 5.34 0.54
N SER A 17 -4.19 5.81 -0.34
CA SER A 17 -4.07 7.22 -0.71
C SER A 17 -5.29 7.80 -1.44
N LEU A 18 -5.59 9.05 -1.12
CA LEU A 18 -6.62 9.88 -1.74
C LEU A 18 -5.99 11.13 -2.36
N LEU A 19 -6.67 11.73 -3.34
CA LEU A 19 -6.30 13.01 -3.92
C LEU A 19 -6.23 14.07 -2.83
N ARG A 20 -5.10 14.78 -2.78
CA ARG A 20 -4.89 15.87 -1.83
C ARG A 20 -5.68 17.09 -2.32
N PRO A 21 -6.48 17.73 -1.45
CA PRO A 21 -7.20 18.95 -1.81
C PRO A 21 -6.22 20.12 -1.99
N GLU A 22 -6.66 21.13 -2.75
CA GLU A 22 -5.88 22.35 -2.99
C GLU A 22 -5.44 23.04 -1.69
N SER A 23 -6.23 22.93 -0.61
CA SER A 23 -5.87 23.45 0.71
C SER A 23 -4.57 22.87 1.26
N ILE A 24 -4.30 21.57 1.05
CA ILE A 24 -3.03 20.94 1.45
C ILE A 24 -1.89 21.37 0.52
N HIS A 25 -2.13 21.46 -0.79
CA HIS A 25 -1.13 21.93 -1.75
C HIS A 25 -0.65 23.35 -1.43
N GLN A 26 -1.60 24.27 -1.21
CA GLN A 26 -1.32 25.64 -0.83
C GLN A 26 -0.63 25.73 0.53
N ALA A 27 -1.08 24.98 1.54
CA ALA A 27 -0.44 24.98 2.86
C ALA A 27 1.02 24.49 2.81
N ARG A 28 1.30 23.43 2.03
CA ARG A 28 2.68 22.93 1.86
C ARG A 28 3.57 23.95 1.14
N LYS A 29 3.03 24.66 0.16
CA LYS A 29 3.74 25.77 -0.51
C LYS A 29 4.05 26.89 0.47
N GLU A 30 3.05 27.35 1.23
CA GLU A 30 3.20 28.40 2.24
C GLU A 30 4.19 28.01 3.34
N PHE A 31 4.18 26.75 3.77
CA PHE A 31 5.14 26.23 4.73
C PHE A 31 6.56 26.27 4.18
N LYS A 32 6.77 25.83 2.93
CA LYS A 32 8.07 25.90 2.25
C LYS A 32 8.56 27.34 2.06
N GLU A 33 7.64 28.28 1.89
CA GLU A 33 7.92 29.73 1.77
C GLU A 33 8.08 30.42 3.14
N GLY A 34 7.87 29.71 4.26
CA GLY A 34 7.98 30.25 5.61
C GLY A 34 6.81 31.15 6.03
N ILE A 35 5.69 31.11 5.29
CA ILE A 35 4.48 31.91 5.53
C ILE A 35 3.66 31.33 6.69
N ILE A 36 3.58 30.00 6.78
CA ILE A 36 2.94 29.30 7.89
C ILE A 36 3.93 28.44 8.65
N SER A 37 3.68 28.23 9.94
CA SER A 37 4.44 27.33 10.80
C SER A 37 4.09 25.85 10.55
N ALA A 38 4.94 24.94 11.03
CA ALA A 38 4.66 23.50 11.00
C ALA A 38 3.36 23.14 11.75
N THR A 39 3.05 23.86 12.84
CA THR A 39 1.80 23.69 13.59
C THR A 39 0.59 24.06 12.73
N GLN A 40 0.63 25.20 12.03
CA GLN A 40 -0.45 25.62 11.14
C GLN A 40 -0.63 24.67 9.95
N LEU A 41 0.47 24.16 9.36
CA LEU A 41 0.38 23.11 8.34
C LEU A 41 -0.30 21.86 8.91
N ARG A 42 0.11 21.41 10.10
CA ARG A 42 -0.46 20.23 10.75
C ARG A 42 -1.95 20.42 11.03
N GLU A 43 -2.38 21.60 11.46
CA GLU A 43 -3.80 21.94 11.69
C GLU A 43 -4.62 21.86 10.39
N ILE A 44 -4.11 22.39 9.29
CA ILE A 44 -4.78 22.32 7.97
C ILE A 44 -4.90 20.87 7.51
N GLU A 45 -3.81 20.09 7.58
CA GLU A 45 -3.84 18.67 7.25
C GLU A 45 -4.83 17.89 8.13
N THR A 46 -4.87 18.16 9.44
CA THR A 46 -5.79 17.52 10.39
C THR A 46 -7.25 17.82 10.03
N LYS A 47 -7.54 19.06 9.66
CA LYS A 47 -8.89 19.48 9.21
C LYS A 47 -9.31 18.72 7.95
N GLU A 48 -8.40 18.56 6.99
CA GLU A 48 -8.68 17.82 5.76
C GLU A 48 -8.82 16.32 6.02
N ILE A 49 -7.98 15.73 6.88
CA ILE A 49 -8.11 14.32 7.31
C ILE A 49 -9.50 14.09 7.93
N LYS A 50 -9.96 14.99 8.82
CA LYS A 50 -11.32 14.90 9.38
C LYS A 50 -12.39 14.91 8.30
N ARG A 51 -12.29 15.83 7.33
CA ARG A 51 -13.24 15.95 6.23
C ARG A 51 -13.31 14.66 5.40
N ILE A 52 -12.17 14.08 5.04
CA ILE A 52 -12.15 12.85 4.22
C ILE A 52 -12.57 11.62 5.02
N VAL A 53 -12.32 11.56 6.33
CA VAL A 53 -12.83 10.47 7.19
C VAL A 53 -14.35 10.52 7.21
N ASP A 54 -14.93 11.69 7.43
CA ASP A 54 -16.38 11.87 7.40
C ASP A 54 -16.97 11.47 6.03
N LYS A 55 -16.29 11.84 4.93
CA LYS A 55 -16.73 11.49 3.57
C LYS A 55 -16.65 9.99 3.27
N GLN A 56 -15.58 9.31 3.68
CA GLN A 56 -15.43 7.86 3.50
C GLN A 56 -16.52 7.09 4.26
N ILE A 57 -16.86 7.52 5.48
CA ILE A 57 -17.97 6.95 6.26
C ILE A 57 -19.32 7.23 5.58
N GLU A 58 -19.54 8.47 5.11
CA GLU A 58 -20.78 8.89 4.43
C GLU A 58 -21.10 8.01 3.21
N ILE A 59 -20.08 7.69 2.39
CA ILE A 59 -20.25 6.83 1.22
C ILE A 59 -20.38 5.33 1.57
N GLY A 60 -20.15 4.96 2.83
CA GLY A 60 -20.41 3.63 3.36
C GLY A 60 -19.21 2.69 3.43
N LEU A 61 -17.98 3.20 3.42
CA LEU A 61 -16.78 2.38 3.65
C LEU A 61 -16.68 1.97 5.13
N ASN A 62 -16.32 0.71 5.37
CA ASN A 62 -16.07 0.20 6.72
C ASN A 62 -14.63 0.41 7.19
N ALA A 63 -13.67 0.43 6.26
CA ALA A 63 -12.29 0.85 6.50
C ALA A 63 -12.06 2.25 5.93
N VAL A 64 -11.53 3.14 6.75
CA VAL A 64 -11.15 4.50 6.35
C VAL A 64 -9.65 4.69 6.50
N THR A 65 -9.08 5.62 5.73
CA THR A 65 -7.66 5.98 5.75
C THR A 65 -7.52 7.47 6.02
N ASP A 66 -6.31 7.91 6.36
CA ASP A 66 -5.93 9.33 6.44
C ASP A 66 -5.66 9.95 5.06
N GLY A 67 -5.95 9.20 3.99
CA GLY A 67 -5.68 9.56 2.60
C GLY A 67 -4.18 9.74 2.27
N GLU A 68 -3.28 9.39 3.20
CA GLU A 68 -1.85 9.70 3.17
C GLU A 68 -1.55 11.20 3.09
N PHE A 69 -2.45 12.03 3.64
CA PHE A 69 -2.42 13.49 3.47
C PHE A 69 -1.20 14.17 4.08
N ARG A 70 -0.57 13.56 5.09
CA ARG A 70 0.69 14.06 5.69
C ARG A 70 1.95 13.65 4.94
N ARG A 71 1.83 12.75 3.95
CA ARG A 71 2.97 12.19 3.22
C ARG A 71 3.27 12.98 1.96
N ARG A 72 4.54 13.02 1.58
CA ARG A 72 5.02 13.48 0.28
C ARG A 72 4.98 12.32 -0.71
N PHE A 73 5.46 11.15 -0.30
CA PHE A 73 5.50 9.88 -1.03
C PHE A 73 5.07 8.76 -0.08
N TRP A 74 4.37 7.75 -0.60
CA TRP A 74 3.87 6.63 0.18
C TRP A 74 4.96 5.87 0.97
N HIS A 75 6.18 5.77 0.42
CA HIS A 75 7.28 4.97 0.97
C HIS A 75 8.39 5.80 1.64
N THR A 76 8.93 6.82 0.97
CA THR A 76 10.17 7.48 1.46
C THR A 76 9.98 8.15 2.81
N ASP A 77 8.82 8.80 3.05
CA ASP A 77 8.54 9.44 4.34
C ASP A 77 8.50 8.46 5.51
N PHE A 78 8.24 7.16 5.27
CA PHE A 78 8.36 6.13 6.29
C PHE A 78 9.81 5.63 6.38
N LEU A 79 10.38 5.21 5.25
CA LEU A 79 11.68 4.54 5.24
C LEU A 79 12.81 5.44 5.75
N GLU A 80 12.79 6.74 5.46
CA GLU A 80 13.83 7.68 5.91
C GLU A 80 13.79 7.95 7.42
N HIS A 81 12.71 7.58 8.10
CA HIS A 81 12.57 7.71 9.55
C HIS A 81 12.93 6.42 10.30
N LEU A 82 13.39 5.37 9.59
CA LEU A 82 14.05 4.22 10.20
C LEU A 82 15.50 4.59 10.55
N ASN A 83 16.01 4.05 11.66
CA ASN A 83 17.42 4.22 11.98
C ASN A 83 18.28 3.53 10.92
N GLY A 84 19.41 4.15 10.55
CA GLY A 84 20.33 3.59 9.55
C GLY A 84 19.85 3.73 8.09
N ILE A 85 18.73 4.41 7.86
CA ILE A 85 18.25 4.83 6.54
C ILE A 85 18.19 6.36 6.52
N GLU A 86 18.62 6.98 5.43
CA GLU A 86 18.48 8.43 5.25
C GLU A 86 17.88 8.74 3.87
N GLY A 87 17.15 9.86 3.80
CA GLY A 87 16.71 10.44 2.54
C GLY A 87 17.84 11.20 1.83
N TYR A 88 17.88 11.10 0.50
CA TYR A 88 18.83 11.83 -0.34
C TYR A 88 18.21 12.19 -1.71
N ILE A 89 18.86 13.12 -2.41
CA ILE A 89 18.46 13.52 -3.77
C ILE A 89 19.41 12.83 -4.77
N PRO A 90 18.93 11.83 -5.54
CA PRO A 90 19.72 11.19 -6.59
C PRO A 90 19.88 12.09 -7.84
N ASP A 91 20.80 11.72 -8.73
CA ASP A 91 21.00 12.40 -10.02
C ASP A 91 19.77 12.28 -10.92
N VAL A 92 19.09 11.12 -10.86
CA VAL A 92 17.86 10.80 -11.61
C VAL A 92 16.80 10.25 -10.67
N GLY A 93 15.55 10.63 -10.91
CA GLY A 93 14.38 10.02 -10.29
C GLY A 93 14.03 8.66 -10.90
N TYR A 94 12.98 8.04 -10.40
CA TYR A 94 12.43 6.84 -11.02
C TYR A 94 11.84 7.20 -12.38
N VAL A 95 12.15 6.39 -13.40
CA VAL A 95 11.65 6.60 -14.77
C VAL A 95 10.43 5.71 -14.98
N PHE A 96 9.27 6.34 -15.17
CA PHE A 96 8.02 5.67 -15.51
C PHE A 96 7.86 5.57 -17.03
N ASN A 97 6.88 4.80 -17.48
CA ASN A 97 6.61 4.60 -18.90
C ASN A 97 6.47 5.95 -19.65
N GLY A 98 7.00 6.02 -20.88
CA GLY A 98 7.02 7.27 -21.65
C GLY A 98 8.08 8.28 -21.18
N ASN A 99 9.09 7.84 -20.41
CA ASN A 99 10.20 8.65 -19.89
C ASN A 99 9.76 9.76 -18.93
N GLU A 100 8.69 9.54 -18.18
CA GLU A 100 8.28 10.46 -17.11
C GLU A 100 9.15 10.22 -15.87
N GLU A 101 10.02 11.17 -15.56
CA GLU A 101 10.87 11.13 -14.35
C GLU A 101 10.07 11.60 -13.13
N THR A 102 10.16 10.86 -12.02
CA THR A 102 9.60 11.31 -10.75
C THR A 102 10.38 12.50 -10.18
N GLU A 103 9.78 13.20 -9.21
CA GLU A 103 10.57 14.08 -8.36
C GLU A 103 11.76 13.31 -7.75
N ARG A 104 12.96 13.90 -7.83
CA ARG A 104 14.21 13.27 -7.39
C ARG A 104 14.26 13.20 -5.87
N TYR A 105 14.00 12.01 -5.35
CA TYR A 105 14.17 11.71 -3.95
C TYR A 105 14.21 10.20 -3.77
N ASN A 106 15.09 9.71 -2.91
CA ASN A 106 15.15 8.30 -2.57
C ASN A 106 15.76 8.13 -1.18
N VAL A 107 15.80 6.89 -0.69
CA VAL A 107 16.46 6.53 0.56
C VAL A 107 17.68 5.65 0.30
N ARG A 108 18.65 5.69 1.20
CA ARG A 108 19.83 4.81 1.17
C ARG A 108 20.21 4.35 2.56
N ASN A 109 20.85 3.19 2.63
CA ASN A 109 21.34 2.64 3.89
C ASN A 109 22.68 3.27 4.31
N THR A 110 22.71 3.84 5.51
CA THR A 110 23.89 4.49 6.10
C THR A 110 24.29 3.93 7.46
N GLY A 111 23.56 2.96 7.97
CA GLY A 111 23.87 2.29 9.24
C GLY A 111 23.10 0.99 9.42
N LYS A 112 23.19 0.40 10.63
CA LYS A 112 22.36 -0.74 10.98
C LYS A 112 20.88 -0.34 11.04
N VAL A 113 20.03 -1.09 10.34
CA VAL A 113 18.59 -0.78 10.25
C VAL A 113 17.91 -1.20 11.55
N SER A 114 17.14 -0.30 12.15
CA SER A 114 16.27 -0.59 13.30
C SER A 114 15.07 0.35 13.32
N PHE A 115 14.00 -0.03 14.02
CA PHE A 115 12.84 0.82 14.16
C PHE A 115 13.14 2.01 15.07
N ASN A 116 12.64 3.19 14.68
CA ASN A 116 12.70 4.39 15.49
C ASN A 116 11.47 4.43 16.41
N PRO A 117 11.61 4.36 17.75
CA PRO A 117 10.46 4.45 18.66
C PRO A 117 9.66 5.75 18.53
N ASP A 118 10.28 6.83 18.05
CA ASP A 118 9.68 8.13 17.81
C ASP A 118 9.21 8.30 16.34
N HIS A 119 9.01 7.20 15.61
CA HIS A 119 8.61 7.26 14.20
C HIS A 119 7.32 8.06 14.01
N PRO A 120 7.29 9.09 13.14
CA PRO A 120 6.18 10.06 13.06
C PRO A 120 4.83 9.43 12.74
N PHE A 121 4.84 8.33 11.97
CA PHE A 121 3.61 7.60 11.61
C PHE A 121 2.85 7.04 12.83
N ILE A 122 3.53 6.77 13.95
CA ILE A 122 2.84 6.33 15.17
C ILE A 122 1.97 7.46 15.71
N LYS A 123 2.53 8.67 15.83
CA LYS A 123 1.79 9.85 16.27
C LYS A 123 0.68 10.21 15.29
N ASP A 124 0.97 10.14 14.00
CA ASP A 124 -0.03 10.44 12.96
C ASP A 124 -1.19 9.45 13.01
N PHE A 125 -0.93 8.16 13.23
CA PHE A 125 -1.99 7.16 13.40
C PHE A 125 -2.83 7.41 14.65
N ILE A 126 -2.22 7.76 15.79
CA ILE A 126 -2.97 8.06 17.02
C ILE A 126 -3.97 9.19 16.78
N GLU A 127 -3.52 10.31 16.21
CA GLU A 127 -4.40 11.44 15.88
C GLU A 127 -5.48 11.04 14.85
N PHE A 128 -5.11 10.26 13.83
CA PHE A 128 -6.05 9.76 12.84
C PHE A 128 -7.13 8.86 13.47
N ASN A 129 -6.73 7.92 14.33
CA ASN A 129 -7.64 7.01 15.01
C ASN A 129 -8.60 7.75 15.96
N GLU A 130 -8.11 8.81 16.64
CA GLU A 130 -8.95 9.73 17.41
C GLU A 130 -10.00 10.44 16.55
N ILE A 131 -9.64 10.87 15.33
CA ILE A 131 -10.58 11.45 14.36
C ILE A 131 -11.64 10.43 13.92
N VAL A 132 -11.24 9.17 13.67
CA VAL A 132 -12.17 8.09 13.33
C VAL A 132 -13.14 7.82 14.48
N ALA A 133 -12.67 7.91 15.74
CA ALA A 133 -13.48 7.82 16.95
C ALA A 133 -14.36 6.55 17.00
N GLY A 134 -13.84 5.42 16.49
CA GLY A 134 -14.55 4.13 16.44
C GLY A 134 -15.76 4.06 15.50
N ARG A 135 -15.98 5.08 14.66
CA ARG A 135 -17.09 5.11 13.68
C ARG A 135 -16.86 4.19 12.48
N ALA A 136 -15.60 3.83 12.24
CA ALA A 136 -15.12 2.90 11.22
C ALA A 136 -13.80 2.28 11.69
N VAL A 137 -13.24 1.35 10.91
CA VAL A 137 -11.89 0.81 11.15
C VAL A 137 -10.85 1.72 10.51
N ALA A 138 -9.93 2.23 11.33
CA ALA A 138 -8.78 3.00 10.87
C ALA A 138 -7.75 2.05 10.22
N LYS A 139 -7.59 2.14 8.90
CA LYS A 139 -6.61 1.40 8.11
C LYS A 139 -5.34 2.22 7.93
N GLN A 140 -4.21 1.66 8.35
CA GLN A 140 -2.89 2.26 8.19
C GLN A 140 -2.14 1.59 7.02
N THR A 141 -1.53 2.38 6.14
CA THR A 141 -0.63 1.88 5.08
C THR A 141 0.82 2.22 5.43
N ILE A 142 1.75 1.28 5.23
CA ILE A 142 3.20 1.52 5.29
C ILE A 142 3.89 0.77 4.14
N PRO A 143 5.07 1.20 3.67
CA PRO A 143 5.81 0.41 2.69
C PRO A 143 6.16 -0.96 3.25
N SER A 144 6.04 -1.99 2.42
CA SER A 144 6.49 -3.35 2.73
C SER A 144 7.96 -3.38 3.15
N PRO A 145 8.37 -4.27 4.08
CA PRO A 145 9.78 -4.50 4.38
C PRO A 145 10.61 -4.83 3.14
N ASN A 146 10.01 -5.43 2.11
CA ASN A 146 10.70 -5.75 0.86
C ASN A 146 11.14 -4.51 0.07
N GLN A 147 10.57 -3.33 0.34
CA GLN A 147 10.98 -2.10 -0.32
C GLN A 147 12.46 -1.76 -0.07
N LEU A 148 13.00 -2.18 1.07
CA LEU A 148 14.41 -1.99 1.43
C LEU A 148 15.38 -2.84 0.60
N PHE A 149 14.87 -3.82 -0.17
CA PHE A 149 15.68 -4.67 -1.05
C PHE A 149 15.71 -4.19 -2.50
N ASN A 150 15.09 -3.04 -2.80
CA ASN A 150 15.25 -2.39 -4.10
C ASN A 150 16.73 -2.05 -4.35
N GLN A 151 17.11 -2.13 -5.63
CA GLN A 151 18.48 -1.84 -6.06
C GLN A 151 18.88 -0.42 -5.65
N GLY A 152 20.09 -0.29 -5.09
CA GLY A 152 20.66 1.01 -4.70
C GLY A 152 20.35 1.45 -3.26
N ILE A 153 19.48 0.75 -2.52
CA ILE A 153 19.23 1.06 -1.11
C ILE A 153 20.30 0.44 -0.22
N ILE A 154 20.58 -0.86 -0.39
CA ILE A 154 21.50 -1.62 0.47
C ILE A 154 22.92 -1.12 0.28
N ASN A 155 23.60 -0.82 1.39
CA ASN A 155 25.03 -0.53 1.42
C ASN A 155 25.79 -1.81 1.75
N GLU A 156 26.47 -2.37 0.74
CA GLU A 156 27.19 -3.64 0.89
C GLU A 156 28.44 -3.56 1.79
N GLU A 157 28.96 -2.37 2.09
CA GLU A 157 30.04 -2.20 3.07
C GLU A 157 29.52 -2.39 4.51
N ILE A 158 28.26 -2.03 4.75
CA ILE A 158 27.59 -2.19 6.05
C ILE A 158 26.98 -3.60 6.17
N TYR A 159 26.40 -4.09 5.07
CA TYR A 159 25.76 -5.39 4.96
C TYR A 159 26.33 -6.19 3.79
N PRO A 160 27.48 -6.86 3.98
CA PRO A 160 28.06 -7.71 2.93
C PRO A 160 27.20 -8.94 2.63
N ASP A 161 26.41 -9.39 3.62
CA ASP A 161 25.46 -10.51 3.54
C ASP A 161 24.01 -10.00 3.52
N ILE A 162 23.26 -10.41 2.50
CA ILE A 162 21.84 -10.08 2.38
C ILE A 162 21.00 -10.74 3.46
N ASP A 163 21.41 -11.90 3.99
CA ASP A 163 20.69 -12.59 5.05
C ASP A 163 20.84 -11.86 6.39
N GLU A 164 22.00 -11.24 6.66
CA GLU A 164 22.20 -10.35 7.81
C GLU A 164 21.33 -9.08 7.67
N TYR A 165 21.29 -8.49 6.49
CA TYR A 165 20.40 -7.35 6.21
C TYR A 165 18.93 -7.73 6.42
N ALA A 166 18.51 -8.89 5.91
CA ALA A 166 17.15 -9.35 6.03
C ALA A 166 16.74 -9.57 7.50
N ASN A 167 17.63 -10.12 8.33
CA ASN A 167 17.35 -10.30 9.76
C ASN A 167 17.09 -8.96 10.48
N ASP A 168 17.89 -7.92 10.18
CA ASP A 168 17.71 -6.59 10.76
C ASP A 168 16.43 -5.90 10.24
N VAL A 169 16.10 -6.06 8.96
CA VAL A 169 14.83 -5.58 8.38
C VAL A 169 13.62 -6.29 9.00
N ILE A 170 13.70 -7.60 9.19
CA ILE A 170 12.64 -8.39 9.84
C ILE A 170 12.42 -7.89 11.27
N GLN A 171 13.48 -7.72 12.05
CA GLN A 171 13.36 -7.21 13.42
C GLN A 171 12.79 -5.78 13.45
N THR A 172 13.26 -4.91 12.55
CA THR A 172 12.75 -3.53 12.40
C THR A 172 11.24 -3.52 12.16
N TYR A 173 10.75 -4.37 11.28
CA TYR A 173 9.32 -4.41 10.97
C TYR A 173 8.47 -5.14 12.01
N ARG A 174 9.05 -6.09 12.78
CA ARG A 174 8.41 -6.65 13.98
C ARG A 174 8.19 -5.57 15.04
N ASP A 175 9.21 -4.75 15.28
CA ASP A 175 9.12 -3.62 16.22
C ASP A 175 8.11 -2.58 15.75
N ALA A 176 8.09 -2.27 14.44
CA ALA A 176 7.09 -1.39 13.84
C ALA A 176 5.67 -1.93 13.99
N LEU A 177 5.44 -3.23 13.69
CA LEU A 177 4.14 -3.89 13.82
C LEU A 177 3.65 -3.84 15.27
N HIS A 178 4.53 -4.11 16.22
CA HIS A 178 4.22 -3.99 17.65
C HIS A 178 3.87 -2.55 18.04
N ALA A 179 4.66 -1.55 17.61
CA ALA A 179 4.39 -0.15 17.91
C ALA A 179 3.05 0.34 17.32
N PHE A 180 2.72 -0.04 16.08
CA PHE A 180 1.43 0.25 15.47
C PHE A 180 0.28 -0.43 16.21
N TYR A 181 0.47 -1.70 16.62
CA TYR A 181 -0.55 -2.42 17.38
C TYR A 181 -0.87 -1.75 18.72
N GLU A 182 0.16 -1.33 19.46
CA GLU A 182 0.04 -0.59 20.73
C GLU A 182 -0.59 0.80 20.53
N ALA A 183 -0.35 1.45 19.39
CA ALA A 183 -1.02 2.69 19.00
C ALA A 183 -2.50 2.49 18.63
N GLY A 184 -2.99 1.25 18.58
CA GLY A 184 -4.39 0.90 18.31
C GLY A 184 -4.68 0.44 16.89
N VAL A 185 -3.66 0.24 16.03
CA VAL A 185 -3.87 -0.31 14.68
C VAL A 185 -4.44 -1.72 14.80
N ARG A 186 -5.51 -1.99 14.05
CA ARG A 186 -6.08 -3.34 13.86
C ARG A 186 -6.21 -3.74 12.39
N TYR A 187 -5.89 -2.82 11.48
CA TYR A 187 -5.79 -3.08 10.05
C TYR A 187 -4.58 -2.32 9.48
N LEU A 188 -3.50 -3.07 9.23
CA LEU A 188 -2.28 -2.58 8.61
C LEU A 188 -2.15 -3.12 7.18
N GLN A 189 -1.62 -2.32 6.27
CA GLN A 189 -1.30 -2.75 4.92
C GLN A 189 0.17 -2.48 4.60
N PHE A 190 0.83 -3.48 4.04
CA PHE A 190 2.13 -3.37 3.38
C PHE A 190 1.94 -3.04 1.90
N ASP A 191 2.42 -1.88 1.47
CA ASP A 191 2.45 -1.51 0.06
C ASP A 191 3.75 -2.02 -0.57
N ASP A 192 3.65 -2.89 -1.58
CA ASP A 192 4.79 -3.63 -2.13
C ASP A 192 4.88 -3.52 -3.66
N VAL A 193 5.78 -2.66 -4.11
CA VAL A 193 6.20 -2.54 -5.52
C VAL A 193 7.35 -3.52 -5.85
N TYR A 194 8.07 -4.04 -4.85
CA TYR A 194 9.24 -4.89 -5.05
C TYR A 194 8.80 -6.31 -5.44
N ILE A 195 7.86 -6.88 -4.69
CA ILE A 195 7.22 -8.17 -5.02
C ILE A 195 6.56 -8.09 -6.40
N ALA A 196 5.81 -7.02 -6.68
CA ALA A 196 5.20 -6.82 -7.99
C ALA A 196 6.27 -6.73 -9.09
N GLY A 197 7.42 -6.10 -8.81
CA GLY A 197 8.55 -6.08 -9.73
C GLY A 197 9.12 -7.47 -9.99
N LEU A 198 9.21 -8.34 -8.98
CA LEU A 198 9.66 -9.72 -9.12
C LEU A 198 8.73 -10.56 -10.02
N SER A 199 7.45 -10.18 -10.16
CA SER A 199 6.55 -10.84 -11.10
C SER A 199 6.69 -10.35 -12.54
N SER A 200 7.33 -9.21 -12.78
CA SER A 200 7.55 -8.68 -14.12
C SER A 200 8.73 -9.38 -14.80
N PRO A 201 8.54 -10.04 -15.96
CA PRO A 201 9.64 -10.70 -16.67
C PRO A 201 10.71 -9.71 -17.14
N ASP A 202 10.31 -8.48 -17.46
CA ASP A 202 11.14 -7.47 -18.12
C ASP A 202 12.08 -6.72 -17.17
N ILE A 203 11.84 -6.78 -15.85
CA ILE A 203 12.75 -6.17 -14.88
C ILE A 203 13.95 -7.12 -14.67
N PRO A 204 15.20 -6.71 -14.94
CA PRO A 204 16.34 -7.62 -15.04
C PRO A 204 16.92 -8.07 -13.68
N PHE A 205 16.08 -8.56 -12.76
CA PHE A 205 16.50 -9.09 -11.46
C PHE A 205 17.56 -10.19 -11.57
N ASN A 206 17.59 -10.96 -12.66
CA ASN A 206 18.57 -12.03 -12.89
C ASN A 206 19.98 -11.52 -13.27
N GLU A 207 20.14 -10.24 -13.56
CA GLU A 207 21.44 -9.62 -13.87
C GLU A 207 22.14 -9.10 -12.60
N GLY A 208 21.45 -9.11 -11.46
CA GLY A 208 22.01 -8.74 -10.17
C GLY A 208 22.82 -9.86 -9.49
N LYS A 209 23.24 -9.59 -8.25
CA LYS A 209 24.01 -10.53 -7.41
C LYS A 209 23.26 -11.82 -7.05
N TYR A 210 21.93 -11.80 -7.08
CA TYR A 210 21.06 -12.90 -6.68
C TYR A 210 20.05 -13.23 -7.78
N SER A 211 19.70 -14.51 -7.95
CA SER A 211 18.67 -14.91 -8.91
C SER A 211 17.29 -14.41 -8.49
N ARG A 212 16.40 -14.19 -9.46
CA ARG A 212 14.99 -13.82 -9.19
C ARG A 212 14.32 -14.83 -8.25
N GLU A 213 14.58 -16.13 -8.43
CA GLU A 213 14.05 -17.17 -7.53
C GLU A 213 14.52 -17.00 -6.08
N LYS A 214 15.82 -16.67 -5.86
CA LYS A 214 16.32 -16.39 -4.52
C LYS A 214 15.63 -15.17 -3.92
N LEU A 215 15.42 -14.11 -4.70
CA LEU A 215 14.75 -12.89 -4.24
C LEU A 215 13.27 -13.10 -3.93
N ILE A 216 12.56 -13.94 -4.71
CA ILE A 216 11.17 -14.33 -4.42
C ILE A 216 11.09 -15.10 -3.09
N ASN A 217 11.99 -16.06 -2.87
CA ASN A 217 12.02 -16.81 -1.61
C ASN A 217 12.40 -15.92 -0.42
N LEU A 218 13.32 -14.96 -0.62
CA LEU A 218 13.69 -13.99 0.39
C LEU A 218 12.52 -13.05 0.74
N ALA A 219 11.79 -12.54 -0.26
CA ALA A 219 10.63 -11.67 -0.04
C ALA A 219 9.53 -12.39 0.76
N LEU A 220 9.29 -13.68 0.46
CA LEU A 220 8.39 -14.53 1.24
C LEU A 220 8.87 -14.66 2.69
N ARG A 221 10.16 -14.97 2.88
CA ARG A 221 10.78 -15.16 4.20
C ARG A 221 10.62 -13.90 5.04
N VAL A 222 10.97 -12.74 4.49
CA VAL A 222 10.92 -11.45 5.18
C VAL A 222 9.51 -11.15 5.68
N VAL A 223 8.49 -11.20 4.82
CA VAL A 223 7.11 -10.91 5.24
C VAL A 223 6.62 -11.95 6.26
N ASN A 224 6.86 -13.25 6.02
CA ASN A 224 6.38 -14.28 6.92
C ASN A 224 7.01 -14.20 8.31
N GLU A 225 8.31 -13.93 8.39
CA GLU A 225 9.00 -13.77 9.67
C GLU A 225 8.56 -12.47 10.38
N VAL A 226 8.34 -11.36 9.66
CA VAL A 226 7.75 -10.15 10.25
C VAL A 226 6.41 -10.42 10.92
N LEU A 227 5.58 -11.28 10.32
CA LEU A 227 4.25 -11.62 10.82
C LEU A 227 4.24 -12.70 11.91
N GLU A 228 5.39 -13.29 12.25
CA GLU A 228 5.45 -14.26 13.36
C GLU A 228 5.11 -13.61 14.69
N GLY A 229 4.10 -14.15 15.37
CA GLY A 229 3.62 -13.60 16.63
C GLY A 229 2.76 -12.35 16.50
N LYS A 230 2.31 -11.98 15.28
CA LYS A 230 1.31 -10.91 15.12
C LYS A 230 0.06 -11.26 15.97
N PRO A 231 -0.55 -10.28 16.67
CA PRO A 231 -1.79 -10.52 17.41
C PRO A 231 -2.92 -11.01 16.51
N ASP A 232 -3.77 -11.91 17.02
CA ASP A 232 -4.86 -12.52 16.25
C ASP A 232 -5.91 -11.49 15.76
N ASP A 233 -6.06 -10.36 16.45
CA ASP A 233 -6.97 -9.28 16.08
C ASP A 233 -6.32 -8.19 15.20
N LEU A 234 -5.05 -8.37 14.80
CA LEU A 234 -4.37 -7.52 13.83
C LEU A 234 -4.46 -8.14 12.43
N VAL A 235 -5.22 -7.47 11.55
CA VAL A 235 -5.27 -7.78 10.12
C VAL A 235 -4.09 -7.09 9.42
N VAL A 236 -3.34 -7.84 8.64
CA VAL A 236 -2.24 -7.36 7.79
C VAL A 236 -2.47 -7.81 6.35
N THR A 237 -2.52 -6.86 5.42
CA THR A 237 -2.61 -7.15 3.98
C THR A 237 -1.39 -6.69 3.21
N THR A 238 -1.14 -7.30 2.05
CA THR A 238 -0.13 -6.82 1.09
C THR A 238 -0.83 -6.25 -0.14
N HIS A 239 -0.50 -5.02 -0.53
CA HIS A 239 -0.88 -4.46 -1.82
C HIS A 239 0.24 -4.60 -2.83
N LEU A 240 0.00 -5.36 -3.90
CA LEU A 240 0.94 -5.51 -5.00
C LEU A 240 0.67 -4.43 -6.05
N CYS A 241 1.53 -3.41 -6.04
CA CYS A 241 1.40 -2.24 -6.91
C CYS A 241 2.40 -2.30 -8.06
N ARG A 242 1.98 -2.05 -9.31
CA ARG A 242 2.90 -1.98 -10.46
C ARG A 242 3.51 -0.58 -10.65
N GLY A 243 3.59 0.17 -9.56
CA GLY A 243 3.97 1.58 -9.51
C GLY A 243 2.87 2.49 -10.05
N ASN A 244 2.52 3.53 -9.31
CA ASN A 244 1.63 4.58 -9.79
C ASN A 244 2.28 5.97 -9.60
N TYR A 245 2.39 6.72 -10.68
CA TYR A 245 2.85 8.11 -10.65
C TYR A 245 2.05 8.94 -11.66
N ARG A 246 1.20 9.85 -11.17
CA ARG A 246 0.37 10.74 -12.01
C ARG A 246 -0.42 10.00 -13.09
N SER A 247 -1.10 8.92 -12.70
CA SER A 247 -1.83 8.01 -13.57
C SER A 247 -0.96 7.15 -14.52
N ASN A 248 0.35 7.14 -14.35
CA ASN A 248 1.31 6.32 -15.11
C ASN A 248 1.72 5.07 -14.31
N TRP A 249 2.42 4.11 -14.95
CA TRP A 249 2.88 2.85 -14.34
C TRP A 249 4.40 2.65 -14.48
N ALA A 250 4.97 1.80 -13.63
CA ALA A 250 6.39 1.46 -13.69
C ALA A 250 6.65 0.21 -14.56
N PHE A 251 5.81 -0.83 -14.46
CA PHE A 251 5.99 -2.10 -15.19
C PHE A 251 4.69 -2.88 -15.41
N GLU A 252 4.77 -4.01 -16.12
CA GLU A 252 3.66 -4.86 -16.57
C GLU A 252 3.91 -6.34 -16.24
N GLY A 253 2.86 -7.17 -16.38
CA GLY A 253 3.00 -8.62 -16.38
C GLY A 253 2.09 -9.35 -15.39
N SER A 254 1.85 -10.64 -15.67
CA SER A 254 1.11 -11.56 -14.80
C SER A 254 1.82 -11.84 -13.48
N TYR A 255 1.08 -12.23 -12.44
CA TYR A 255 1.62 -12.69 -11.16
C TYR A 255 2.16 -14.14 -11.20
N ASP A 256 2.11 -14.83 -12.35
CA ASP A 256 2.48 -16.26 -12.46
C ASP A 256 3.85 -16.61 -11.86
N LEU A 257 4.86 -15.75 -12.05
CA LEU A 257 6.22 -15.99 -11.56
C LEU A 257 6.30 -16.07 -10.02
N ILE A 258 5.41 -15.36 -9.32
CA ILE A 258 5.43 -15.29 -7.86
C ILE A 258 4.33 -16.12 -7.21
N ALA A 259 3.24 -16.43 -7.92
CA ALA A 259 2.01 -16.95 -7.33
C ALA A 259 2.20 -18.28 -6.58
N SER A 260 2.95 -19.23 -7.14
CA SER A 260 3.21 -20.52 -6.49
C SER A 260 4.01 -20.43 -5.17
N THR A 261 4.64 -19.28 -4.92
CA THR A 261 5.40 -19.00 -3.70
C THR A 261 4.68 -18.01 -2.80
N LEU A 262 4.40 -16.79 -3.28
CA LEU A 262 3.81 -15.73 -2.46
C LEU A 262 2.32 -15.93 -2.23
N PHE A 263 1.50 -16.08 -3.28
CA PHE A 263 0.05 -16.31 -3.12
C PHE A 263 -0.25 -17.62 -2.37
N ALA A 264 0.61 -18.62 -2.51
CA ALA A 264 0.43 -19.90 -1.84
C ALA A 264 0.90 -19.93 -0.37
N LYS A 265 1.86 -19.08 0.05
CA LYS A 265 2.59 -19.28 1.31
C LYS A 265 2.80 -18.02 2.15
N GLU A 266 2.55 -16.83 1.62
CA GLU A 266 2.65 -15.60 2.41
C GLU A 266 1.51 -15.56 3.44
N LYS A 267 1.83 -15.25 4.69
CA LYS A 267 0.94 -15.37 5.85
C LYS A 267 0.13 -14.09 6.13
N VAL A 268 -0.13 -13.30 5.10
CA VAL A 268 -1.02 -12.13 5.18
C VAL A 268 -2.48 -12.55 5.18
N ASP A 269 -3.34 -11.68 5.71
CA ASP A 269 -4.78 -11.89 5.77
C ASP A 269 -5.47 -11.53 4.45
N GLY A 270 -4.80 -10.80 3.56
CA GLY A 270 -5.33 -10.47 2.25
C GLY A 270 -4.34 -9.83 1.27
N PHE A 271 -4.65 -9.92 -0.01
CA PHE A 271 -3.89 -9.31 -1.11
C PHE A 271 -4.74 -8.29 -1.88
N PHE A 272 -4.24 -7.06 -2.02
CA PHE A 272 -4.78 -6.07 -2.96
C PHE A 272 -4.03 -6.20 -4.28
N LEU A 273 -4.73 -6.66 -5.32
CA LEU A 273 -4.13 -7.03 -6.60
C LEU A 273 -4.65 -6.14 -7.73
N GLU A 274 -3.74 -5.47 -8.42
CA GLU A 274 -4.03 -4.70 -9.64
C GLU A 274 -4.44 -5.61 -10.80
N TYR A 275 -5.61 -5.34 -11.38
CA TYR A 275 -6.17 -6.09 -12.50
C TYR A 275 -6.96 -5.23 -13.51
N ASP A 276 -7.06 -3.91 -13.36
CA ASP A 276 -7.99 -3.06 -14.12
C ASP A 276 -7.81 -3.06 -15.65
N ASP A 277 -6.62 -3.39 -16.15
CA ASP A 277 -6.30 -3.44 -17.58
C ASP A 277 -5.80 -4.82 -18.04
N GLU A 278 -5.76 -5.05 -19.36
CA GLU A 278 -5.26 -6.31 -19.95
C GLU A 278 -3.76 -6.55 -19.64
N ARG A 279 -2.99 -5.50 -19.39
CA ARG A 279 -1.55 -5.57 -19.06
C ARG A 279 -1.30 -6.20 -17.69
N SER A 280 -2.29 -6.12 -16.81
CA SER A 280 -2.23 -6.68 -15.46
C SER A 280 -2.37 -8.21 -15.43
N GLY A 281 -2.61 -8.83 -16.59
CA GLY A 281 -2.71 -10.28 -16.75
C GLY A 281 -4.12 -10.84 -16.48
N ASP A 282 -4.21 -12.17 -16.41
CA ASP A 282 -5.45 -12.88 -16.14
C ASP A 282 -5.55 -13.37 -14.67
N PHE A 283 -6.69 -13.92 -14.29
CA PHE A 283 -6.94 -14.41 -12.93
C PHE A 283 -6.37 -15.82 -12.64
N LYS A 284 -5.71 -16.49 -13.60
CA LYS A 284 -5.17 -17.86 -13.38
C LYS A 284 -4.20 -17.96 -12.19
N PRO A 285 -3.34 -16.96 -11.89
CA PRO A 285 -2.46 -17.01 -10.72
C PRO A 285 -3.22 -17.20 -9.40
N LEU A 286 -4.48 -16.76 -9.31
CA LEU A 286 -5.30 -16.86 -8.09
C LEU A 286 -5.54 -18.31 -7.65
N LYS A 287 -5.43 -19.30 -8.56
CA LYS A 287 -5.55 -20.73 -8.22
C LYS A 287 -4.54 -21.19 -7.16
N HIS A 288 -3.46 -20.44 -6.95
CA HIS A 288 -2.44 -20.73 -5.96
C HIS A 288 -2.83 -20.27 -4.55
N ILE A 289 -3.85 -19.42 -4.42
CA ILE A 289 -4.36 -18.98 -3.11
C ILE A 289 -5.16 -20.12 -2.49
N PRO A 290 -4.80 -20.59 -1.28
CA PRO A 290 -5.52 -21.67 -0.63
C PRO A 290 -6.98 -21.30 -0.33
N ALA A 291 -7.87 -22.30 -0.45
CA ALA A 291 -9.22 -22.16 0.07
C ALA A 291 -9.18 -21.96 1.61
N GLY A 292 -9.87 -20.93 2.10
CA GLY A 292 -9.78 -20.48 3.49
C GLY A 292 -8.48 -19.75 3.85
N GLY A 293 -7.63 -19.44 2.86
CA GLY A 293 -6.44 -18.60 3.04
C GLY A 293 -6.75 -17.10 2.99
N ALA A 294 -5.77 -16.33 2.51
CA ALA A 294 -5.87 -14.88 2.37
C ALA A 294 -7.10 -14.46 1.53
N GLN A 295 -7.72 -13.34 1.91
CA GLN A 295 -8.73 -12.68 1.07
C GLN A 295 -8.06 -12.07 -0.18
N VAL A 296 -8.82 -11.94 -1.25
CA VAL A 296 -8.36 -11.34 -2.51
C VAL A 296 -9.19 -10.11 -2.79
N ILE A 297 -8.57 -8.94 -2.65
CA ILE A 297 -9.18 -7.68 -3.02
C ILE A 297 -8.84 -7.40 -4.47
N LEU A 298 -9.87 -7.52 -5.32
CA LEU A 298 -9.75 -7.36 -6.76
C LEU A 298 -9.73 -5.87 -7.12
N GLY A 299 -8.57 -5.38 -7.52
CA GLY A 299 -8.37 -4.03 -8.04
C GLY A 299 -8.74 -3.93 -9.52
N VAL A 300 -10.04 -4.06 -9.82
CA VAL A 300 -10.59 -4.08 -11.19
C VAL A 300 -11.22 -2.76 -11.63
N ILE A 301 -11.21 -1.75 -10.75
CA ILE A 301 -11.68 -0.38 -11.02
C ILE A 301 -10.46 0.52 -11.11
N THR A 302 -10.40 1.36 -12.14
CA THR A 302 -9.24 2.23 -12.33
C THR A 302 -9.24 3.40 -11.35
N SER A 303 -8.09 3.73 -10.78
CA SER A 303 -7.90 4.98 -10.02
C SER A 303 -7.26 6.09 -10.85
N LYS A 304 -7.05 5.86 -12.15
CA LYS A 304 -6.20 6.70 -13.03
C LYS A 304 -6.98 7.69 -13.89
N ASN A 305 -8.26 7.43 -14.15
CA ASN A 305 -9.16 8.31 -14.90
C ASN A 305 -10.52 8.43 -14.16
N GLY A 306 -11.33 9.40 -14.54
CA GLY A 306 -12.59 9.70 -13.84
C GLY A 306 -13.81 8.90 -14.31
N GLU A 307 -13.74 8.25 -15.47
CA GLU A 307 -14.89 7.54 -16.04
C GLU A 307 -15.23 6.31 -15.19
N LEU A 308 -16.52 6.15 -14.84
CA LEU A 308 -16.99 4.95 -14.16
C LEU A 308 -17.04 3.79 -15.15
N GLU A 309 -16.52 2.66 -14.71
CA GLU A 309 -16.56 1.41 -15.45
C GLU A 309 -18.00 0.90 -15.59
N ASP A 310 -18.24 0.12 -16.62
CA ASP A 310 -19.51 -0.57 -16.76
C ASP A 310 -19.71 -1.57 -15.62
N LYS A 311 -20.80 -1.41 -14.87
CA LYS A 311 -21.10 -2.22 -13.68
C LYS A 311 -21.17 -3.71 -13.99
N GLU A 312 -21.79 -4.08 -15.12
CA GLU A 312 -21.95 -5.48 -15.50
C GLU A 312 -20.62 -6.11 -15.91
N SER A 313 -19.72 -5.32 -16.52
CA SER A 313 -18.34 -5.71 -16.79
C SER A 313 -17.58 -6.00 -15.49
N ILE A 314 -17.69 -5.14 -14.47
CA ILE A 314 -17.07 -5.40 -13.16
C ILE A 314 -17.61 -6.69 -12.52
N LYS A 315 -18.93 -6.91 -12.54
CA LYS A 315 -19.55 -8.15 -12.03
C LYS A 315 -19.07 -9.38 -12.79
N ALA A 316 -18.93 -9.29 -14.12
CA ALA A 316 -18.41 -10.37 -14.95
C ALA A 316 -16.97 -10.74 -14.56
N ARG A 317 -16.12 -9.74 -14.27
CA ARG A 317 -14.75 -9.96 -13.80
C ARG A 317 -14.68 -10.61 -12.43
N ILE A 318 -15.53 -10.20 -11.49
CA ILE A 318 -15.63 -10.86 -10.16
C ILE A 318 -16.07 -12.32 -10.33
N LYS A 319 -17.04 -12.58 -11.22
CA LYS A 319 -17.47 -13.94 -11.55
C LYS A 319 -16.35 -14.77 -12.18
N GLU A 320 -15.52 -14.18 -13.04
CA GLU A 320 -14.35 -14.83 -13.61
C GLU A 320 -13.33 -15.21 -12.53
N ALA A 321 -12.97 -14.26 -11.66
CA ALA A 321 -12.08 -14.52 -10.53
C ALA A 321 -12.62 -15.62 -9.60
N SER A 322 -13.96 -15.69 -9.43
CA SER A 322 -14.61 -16.72 -8.60
C SER A 322 -14.46 -18.15 -9.13
N GLN A 323 -13.98 -18.34 -10.36
CA GLN A 323 -13.63 -19.66 -10.89
C GLN A 323 -12.33 -20.21 -10.30
N TYR A 324 -11.49 -19.35 -9.70
CA TYR A 324 -10.18 -19.72 -9.16
C TYR A 324 -10.14 -19.68 -7.63
N VAL A 325 -10.87 -18.76 -7.01
CA VAL A 325 -10.94 -18.57 -5.55
C VAL A 325 -12.42 -18.42 -5.14
N PRO A 326 -12.86 -18.99 -4.01
CA PRO A 326 -14.24 -18.85 -3.55
C PRO A 326 -14.73 -17.40 -3.49
N LEU A 327 -15.99 -17.15 -3.87
CA LEU A 327 -16.57 -15.79 -3.91
C LEU A 327 -16.54 -15.09 -2.54
N ASP A 328 -16.65 -15.84 -1.45
CA ASP A 328 -16.55 -15.35 -0.08
C ASP A 328 -15.12 -14.99 0.34
N GLN A 329 -14.09 -15.39 -0.42
CA GLN A 329 -12.72 -14.90 -0.29
C GLN A 329 -12.42 -13.68 -1.17
N LEU A 330 -13.35 -13.27 -2.04
CA LEU A 330 -13.18 -12.10 -2.90
C LEU A 330 -13.73 -10.83 -2.24
N CYS A 331 -13.07 -9.73 -2.52
CA CYS A 331 -13.45 -8.36 -2.19
C CYS A 331 -13.18 -7.45 -3.41
N LEU A 332 -13.61 -6.19 -3.36
CA LEU A 332 -13.49 -5.22 -4.45
C LEU A 332 -12.80 -3.94 -3.98
N SER A 333 -11.89 -3.42 -4.80
CA SER A 333 -11.29 -2.10 -4.65
C SER A 333 -10.94 -1.47 -6.00
N THR A 334 -10.35 -0.28 -5.96
CA THR A 334 -9.57 0.24 -7.09
C THR A 334 -8.28 -0.57 -7.28
N GLN A 335 -7.67 -0.48 -8.47
CA GLN A 335 -6.37 -1.09 -8.78
C GLN A 335 -5.29 -0.67 -7.79
N CYS A 336 -5.24 0.62 -7.46
CA CYS A 336 -4.23 1.28 -6.63
C CYS A 336 -4.92 2.45 -5.90
N GLY A 337 -4.23 3.12 -4.98
CA GLY A 337 -4.69 4.40 -4.42
C GLY A 337 -4.80 5.50 -5.48
N PHE A 338 -5.44 6.61 -5.12
CA PHE A 338 -5.65 7.76 -6.01
C PHE A 338 -4.47 8.75 -6.02
N ALA A 339 -3.49 8.61 -5.10
CA ALA A 339 -2.36 9.53 -5.01
C ALA A 339 -1.12 8.93 -4.33
N SER A 340 -0.34 8.11 -5.06
CA SER A 340 0.93 7.54 -4.54
C SER A 340 2.01 8.60 -4.26
N THR A 341 1.91 9.80 -4.84
CA THR A 341 2.76 10.94 -4.50
C THR A 341 1.91 12.18 -4.30
N HIS A 342 2.50 13.24 -3.72
CA HIS A 342 1.79 14.49 -3.44
C HIS A 342 1.08 15.07 -4.67
N HIS A 343 1.55 14.81 -5.88
CA HIS A 343 0.95 15.28 -7.14
C HIS A 343 -0.46 14.74 -7.42
N GLY A 344 -0.80 13.54 -6.93
CA GLY A 344 -2.07 12.88 -7.25
C GLY A 344 -2.18 12.32 -8.69
N ASN A 345 -3.25 11.58 -8.93
CA ASN A 345 -3.65 11.10 -10.27
C ASN A 345 -4.45 12.16 -11.03
N LYS A 346 -4.58 11.98 -12.34
CA LYS A 346 -5.26 12.93 -13.26
C LYS A 346 -6.78 12.68 -13.31
N LEU A 347 -7.46 12.87 -12.17
CA LEU A 347 -8.93 12.84 -12.04
C LEU A 347 -9.38 13.84 -10.96
N THR A 348 -10.67 14.15 -10.92
CA THR A 348 -11.21 15.09 -9.92
C THR A 348 -11.47 14.39 -8.58
N GLU A 349 -11.57 15.19 -7.50
CA GLU A 349 -12.00 14.66 -6.19
C GLU A 349 -13.42 14.07 -6.25
N GLU A 350 -14.31 14.64 -7.07
CA GLU A 350 -15.66 14.12 -7.28
C GLU A 350 -15.60 12.73 -7.94
N ASP A 351 -14.77 12.54 -8.97
CA ASP A 351 -14.58 11.24 -9.62
C ASP A 351 -14.07 10.18 -8.64
N GLN A 352 -13.11 10.54 -7.78
CA GLN A 352 -12.62 9.67 -6.72
C GLN A 352 -13.76 9.19 -5.81
N TRP A 353 -14.60 10.12 -5.33
CA TRP A 353 -15.71 9.75 -4.45
C TRP A 353 -16.78 8.94 -5.16
N ASN A 354 -17.05 9.23 -6.43
CA ASN A 354 -17.96 8.45 -7.26
C ASN A 354 -17.45 7.01 -7.44
N LYS A 355 -16.14 6.81 -7.67
CA LYS A 355 -15.53 5.48 -7.77
C LYS A 355 -15.57 4.70 -6.46
N LEU A 356 -15.25 5.33 -5.34
CA LEU A 356 -15.33 4.67 -4.03
C LEU A 356 -16.78 4.31 -3.67
N LYS A 357 -17.73 5.20 -3.93
CA LYS A 357 -19.16 4.89 -3.75
C LYS A 357 -19.60 3.74 -4.66
N PHE A 358 -19.13 3.72 -5.91
CA PHE A 358 -19.42 2.65 -6.86
C PHE A 358 -18.93 1.28 -6.38
N ILE A 359 -17.75 1.22 -5.77
CA ILE A 359 -17.21 0.01 -5.10
C ILE A 359 -18.13 -0.44 -3.97
N VAL A 360 -18.57 0.48 -3.10
CA VAL A 360 -19.52 0.18 -2.00
C VAL A 360 -20.84 -0.35 -2.54
N ASP A 361 -21.40 0.28 -3.57
CA ASP A 361 -22.69 -0.11 -4.16
C ASP A 361 -22.60 -1.51 -4.80
N ILE A 362 -21.55 -1.80 -5.57
CA ILE A 362 -21.31 -3.13 -6.14
C ILE A 362 -21.09 -4.16 -5.03
N GLY A 363 -20.32 -3.80 -3.99
CA GLY A 363 -20.06 -4.66 -2.85
C GLY A 363 -21.35 -5.16 -2.19
N LYS A 364 -22.31 -4.24 -1.96
CA LYS A 364 -23.64 -4.58 -1.43
C LYS A 364 -24.46 -5.45 -2.37
N GLU A 365 -24.43 -5.15 -3.67
CA GLU A 365 -25.16 -5.95 -4.67
C GLU A 365 -24.68 -7.41 -4.75
N ILE A 366 -23.38 -7.66 -4.54
CA ILE A 366 -22.79 -9.01 -4.67
C ILE A 366 -22.82 -9.80 -3.35
N TRP A 367 -22.45 -9.16 -2.23
CA TRP A 367 -22.21 -9.86 -0.97
C TRP A 367 -23.27 -9.61 0.12
N GLY A 368 -24.23 -8.70 -0.08
CA GLY A 368 -25.29 -8.36 0.88
C GLY A 368 -24.94 -7.16 1.74
#